data_AF-A0A7S4KT65-F1
#
_entry.id   AF-A0A7S4KT65-F1
#
_cell.length_a   1.000
_cell.length_b   1.000
_cell.length_c   1.000
_cell.angle_alpha   90.00
_cell.angle_beta   90.00
_cell.angle_gamma   90.00
#
_symmetry.space_group_name_H-M   'P 1'
#
loop_
_entity.id
_entity.type
_entity.pdbx_description
1 polymer ?
#
loop_
_entity_poly.entity_id
_entity_poly.type
_entity_poly.pdbx_seq_one_letter_code
_entity_poly.pdbx_strand_id
1 'polypeptide(L)'
;KFSGVDLNGELDHKHLKTIWRSFPEALHEQMLMLLQETEVLFPIDDVASLSFSQSASSIYAWRSLVPCLLPEHAPDEAQEIFQIHTQQSSHWKRMYVLQSNKSLPVGVMPRLLMRLFEQGELVCRWRNGAVVRTEG
;
A
#
# COMPACT_ATOMS: atom_id res chain seq x y z
N LYS A 1 -9.18 -12.15 12.93
CA LYS A 1 -9.00 -12.12 11.47
C LYS A 1 -10.03 -11.15 10.91
N PHE A 2 -9.62 -9.97 10.42
CA PHE A 2 -10.56 -9.04 9.79
C PHE A 2 -11.10 -9.71 8.51
N SER A 3 -12.41 -9.76 8.34
CA SER A 3 -13.00 -10.29 7.11
C SER A 3 -12.70 -9.34 5.95
N GLY A 4 -12.08 -9.84 4.88
CA GLY A 4 -11.88 -9.10 3.64
C GLY A 4 -10.54 -8.37 3.46
N VAL A 5 -9.67 -8.37 4.49
CA VAL A 5 -8.26 -8.02 4.34
C VAL A 5 -7.42 -9.29 4.47
N ASP A 6 -6.52 -9.54 3.52
CA ASP A 6 -5.64 -10.70 3.53
C ASP A 6 -4.41 -10.51 4.44
N LEU A 7 -3.51 -11.50 4.47
CA LEU A 7 -2.28 -11.44 5.29
C LEU A 7 -1.23 -10.45 4.74
N ASN A 8 -1.40 -10.01 3.50
CA ASN A 8 -0.52 -9.07 2.83
C ASN A 8 -1.03 -7.63 2.94
N GLY A 9 -2.08 -7.39 3.73
CA GLY A 9 -2.71 -6.08 3.89
C GLY A 9 -3.53 -5.64 2.67
N GLU A 10 -3.92 -6.55 1.79
CA GLU A 10 -4.81 -6.25 0.65
C GLU A 10 -6.27 -6.34 1.09
N LEU A 11 -7.00 -5.26 0.88
CA LEU A 11 -8.45 -5.17 0.99
C LEU A 11 -9.07 -5.50 -0.37
N ASP A 12 -9.76 -6.64 -0.45
CA ASP A 12 -10.56 -6.99 -1.63
C ASP A 12 -11.96 -6.36 -1.49
N HIS A 13 -12.28 -5.45 -2.42
CA HIS A 13 -13.47 -4.63 -2.28
C HIS A 13 -14.78 -5.43 -2.42
N LYS A 14 -14.73 -6.67 -2.92
CA LYS A 14 -15.92 -7.55 -2.96
C LYS A 14 -16.51 -7.81 -1.59
N HIS A 15 -15.70 -7.65 -0.54
CA HIS A 15 -16.10 -7.84 0.84
C HIS A 15 -16.62 -6.55 1.52
N LEU A 16 -16.58 -5.39 0.87
CA LEU A 16 -16.98 -4.12 1.49
C LEU A 16 -18.43 -4.14 2.00
N LYS A 17 -19.37 -4.74 1.25
CA LYS A 17 -20.77 -4.85 1.71
C LYS A 17 -20.90 -5.58 3.05
N THR A 18 -20.04 -6.56 3.30
CA THR A 18 -20.00 -7.30 4.56
C THR A 18 -19.30 -6.50 5.66
N ILE A 19 -18.16 -5.89 5.34
CA ILE A 19 -17.37 -5.07 6.28
C ILE A 19 -18.19 -3.86 6.75
N TRP A 20 -18.88 -3.21 5.81
CA TRP A 20 -19.69 -2.01 5.99
C TRP A 20 -21.18 -2.32 6.05
N ARG A 21 -21.58 -3.51 6.50
CA ARG A 21 -22.98 -3.95 6.58
C ARG A 21 -23.92 -2.98 7.32
N SER A 22 -23.37 -2.13 8.19
CA SER A 22 -24.09 -1.14 8.99
C SER A 22 -23.93 0.29 8.48
N PHE A 23 -23.26 0.49 7.34
CA PHE A 23 -23.03 1.78 6.70
C PHE A 23 -23.78 1.81 5.34
N PRO A 24 -24.36 2.95 4.93
CA PRO A 24 -25.18 2.99 3.72
C PRO A 24 -24.39 2.70 2.44
N GLU A 25 -24.89 1.76 1.62
CA GLU A 25 -24.22 1.34 0.37
C GLU A 25 -23.97 2.52 -0.58
N ALA A 26 -24.92 3.45 -0.66
CA ALA A 26 -24.82 4.66 -1.48
C ALA A 26 -23.64 5.58 -1.13
N LEU A 27 -23.05 5.42 0.07
CA LEU A 27 -21.91 6.20 0.54
C LEU A 27 -20.57 5.44 0.47
N HIS A 28 -20.58 4.17 0.02
CA HIS A 28 -19.38 3.32 -0.01
C HIS A 28 -18.27 3.94 -0.86
N GLU A 29 -18.62 4.50 -2.03
CA GLU A 29 -17.67 5.16 -2.92
C GLU A 29 -17.02 6.38 -2.26
N GLN A 30 -17.81 7.24 -1.61
CA GLN A 30 -17.31 8.43 -0.92
C GLN A 30 -16.43 8.06 0.27
N MET A 31 -16.77 6.99 0.99
CA MET A 31 -15.91 6.46 2.05
C MET A 31 -14.55 6.00 1.50
N LEU A 32 -14.53 5.29 0.36
CA LEU A 32 -13.27 4.90 -0.28
C LEU A 32 -12.43 6.11 -0.70
N MET A 33 -13.06 7.13 -1.30
CA MET A 33 -12.37 8.37 -1.67
C MET A 33 -11.74 9.04 -0.45
N LEU A 34 -12.50 9.19 0.65
CA LEU A 34 -11.97 9.76 1.89
C LEU A 34 -10.79 8.96 2.45
N LEU A 35 -10.86 7.63 2.41
CA LEU A 35 -9.78 6.76 2.89
C LEU A 35 -8.52 6.84 2.00
N GLN A 36 -8.68 7.09 0.70
CA GLN A 36 -7.55 7.35 -0.20
C GLN A 36 -6.96 8.74 0.05
N GLU A 37 -7.79 9.78 0.08
CA GLU A 37 -7.37 11.18 0.33
C GLU A 37 -6.67 11.35 1.69
N THR A 38 -7.11 10.60 2.70
CA THR A 38 -6.51 10.62 4.04
C THR A 38 -5.30 9.71 4.19
N GLU A 39 -4.83 9.11 3.10
CA GLU A 39 -3.66 8.22 3.09
C GLU A 39 -3.86 7.05 4.08
N VAL A 40 -5.02 6.37 3.99
CA VAL A 40 -5.32 5.14 4.73
C VAL A 40 -5.27 3.93 3.80
N LEU A 41 -5.71 4.11 2.55
CA LEU A 41 -5.76 3.09 1.51
C LEU A 41 -4.96 3.53 0.29
N PHE A 42 -4.32 2.57 -0.37
CA PHE A 42 -3.66 2.77 -1.67
C PHE A 42 -4.29 1.88 -2.74
N PRO A 43 -4.82 2.40 -3.86
CA PRO A 43 -5.39 1.56 -4.92
C PRO A 43 -4.30 0.72 -5.61
N ILE A 44 -4.54 -0.58 -5.82
CA ILE A 44 -3.59 -1.49 -6.48
C ILE A 44 -3.81 -1.53 -7.98
N ASP A 45 -5.07 -1.50 -8.42
CA ASP A 45 -5.43 -1.63 -9.81
C ASP A 45 -5.39 -0.23 -10.48
N ASP A 46 -4.64 -0.10 -11.58
CA ASP A 46 -4.33 1.14 -12.34
C ASP A 46 -5.55 1.86 -12.96
N VAL A 47 -6.75 1.45 -12.57
CA VAL A 47 -8.02 2.04 -13.00
C VAL A 47 -8.28 3.37 -12.27
N ALA A 48 -7.51 3.69 -11.23
CA ALA A 48 -7.56 4.98 -10.53
C ALA A 48 -6.96 6.15 -11.34
N SER A 49 -6.20 5.84 -12.41
CA SER A 49 -5.59 6.82 -13.31
C SER A 49 -6.56 7.42 -14.33
N LEU A 50 -7.79 6.93 -14.39
CA LEU A 50 -8.85 7.49 -15.22
C LEU A 50 -9.88 8.13 -14.28
N SER A 51 -10.10 9.43 -14.47
CA SER A 51 -11.33 10.13 -14.12
C SER A 51 -12.50 9.16 -13.96
N PHE A 52 -13.26 9.26 -12.87
CA PHE A 52 -14.52 8.55 -12.60
C PHE A 52 -15.62 8.85 -13.65
N SER A 53 -15.29 8.74 -14.94
CA SER A 53 -16.21 8.74 -16.05
C SER A 53 -16.91 7.40 -16.03
N GLN A 54 -18.05 7.34 -15.32
CA GLN A 54 -19.27 6.53 -15.50
C GLN A 54 -19.23 5.28 -16.42
N SER A 55 -18.14 4.52 -16.42
CA SER A 55 -17.93 3.33 -17.22
C SER A 55 -17.74 2.13 -16.29
N ALA A 56 -18.85 1.78 -15.62
CA ALA A 56 -19.29 0.43 -15.28
C ALA A 56 -18.26 -0.64 -14.84
N SER A 57 -17.26 -0.29 -14.03
CA SER A 57 -16.69 -1.27 -13.09
C SER A 57 -17.16 -0.91 -11.68
N SER A 58 -17.91 -1.83 -11.06
CA SER A 58 -18.40 -1.66 -9.70
C SER A 58 -17.20 -1.53 -8.76
N ILE A 59 -17.21 -0.56 -7.83
CA ILE A 59 -16.16 -0.37 -6.80
C ILE A 59 -15.82 -1.65 -6.03
N TYR A 60 -16.70 -2.65 -6.06
CA TYR A 60 -16.56 -3.97 -5.44
C TYR A 60 -15.65 -4.94 -6.20
N ALA A 61 -15.19 -4.60 -7.41
CA ALA A 61 -14.24 -5.41 -8.17
C ALA A 61 -12.77 -5.02 -7.91
N TRP A 62 -12.53 -3.92 -7.20
CA TRP A 62 -11.21 -3.34 -7.02
C TRP A 62 -10.48 -3.90 -5.79
N ARG A 63 -9.19 -3.61 -5.71
CA ARG A 63 -8.36 -3.89 -4.53
C ARG A 63 -7.58 -2.67 -4.09
N SER A 64 -7.37 -2.56 -2.78
CA SER A 64 -6.53 -1.54 -2.18
C SER A 64 -5.58 -2.15 -1.15
N LEU A 65 -4.40 -1.56 -0.96
CA LEU A 65 -3.52 -1.85 0.16
C LEU A 65 -3.92 -1.03 1.37
N VAL A 66 -3.77 -1.63 2.55
CA VAL A 66 -3.88 -0.98 3.84
C VAL A 66 -2.49 -1.01 4.50
N PRO A 67 -1.66 0.04 4.37
CA PRO A 67 -0.25 -0.02 4.75
C PRO A 67 -0.01 -0.39 6.23
N CYS A 68 -0.92 0.00 7.13
CA CYS A 68 -0.82 -0.34 8.55
C CYS A 68 -1.11 -1.82 8.86
N LEU A 69 -1.73 -2.56 7.93
CA LEU A 69 -2.03 -3.99 8.05
C LEU A 69 -1.02 -4.89 7.31
N LEU A 70 0.01 -4.30 6.69
CA LEU A 70 1.08 -5.06 6.07
C LEU A 70 1.83 -5.93 7.10
N PRO A 71 2.47 -7.03 6.64
CA PRO A 71 3.34 -7.86 7.48
C PRO A 71 4.40 -7.03 8.20
N GLU A 72 4.74 -7.38 9.44
CA GLU A 72 5.73 -6.63 10.22
C GLU A 72 7.16 -6.80 9.71
N HIS A 73 7.46 -8.02 9.25
CA HIS A 73 8.78 -8.41 8.80
C HIS A 73 8.89 -8.32 7.28
N ALA A 74 10.08 -7.96 6.82
CA ALA A 74 10.40 -8.03 5.40
C ALA A 74 10.32 -9.49 4.91
N PRO A 75 9.73 -9.75 3.74
CA PRO A 75 9.73 -11.08 3.14
C PRO A 75 11.14 -11.49 2.72
N ASP A 76 11.40 -12.79 2.63
CA ASP A 76 12.71 -13.34 2.27
C ASP A 76 13.19 -12.82 0.91
N GLU A 77 12.28 -12.67 -0.05
CA GLU A 77 12.54 -12.08 -1.37
C GLU A 77 13.18 -10.69 -1.29
N ALA A 78 12.79 -9.86 -0.31
CA ALA A 78 13.41 -8.55 -0.11
C ALA A 78 14.90 -8.69 0.26
N GLN A 79 15.23 -9.66 1.12
CA GLN A 79 16.61 -9.90 1.53
C GLN A 79 17.46 -10.37 0.35
N GLU A 80 16.93 -11.28 -0.46
CA GLU A 80 17.61 -11.77 -1.66
C GLU A 80 17.91 -10.64 -2.64
N ILE A 81 16.93 -9.77 -2.90
CA ILE A 81 17.12 -8.59 -3.76
C ILE A 81 18.22 -7.68 -3.21
N PHE A 82 18.20 -7.38 -1.92
CA PHE A 82 19.23 -6.53 -1.31
C PHE A 82 20.62 -7.17 -1.34
N GLN A 83 20.73 -8.49 -1.16
CA GLN A 83 22.01 -9.20 -1.26
C GLN A 83 22.58 -9.14 -2.68
N ILE A 84 21.76 -9.39 -3.70
CA ILE A 84 22.16 -9.31 -5.12
C ILE A 84 22.72 -7.91 -5.43
N HIS A 85 22.01 -6.85 -5.04
CA HIS A 85 22.45 -5.48 -5.33
C HIS A 85 23.66 -5.05 -4.50
N THR A 86 23.83 -5.58 -3.29
CA THR A 86 25.01 -5.30 -2.46
C THR A 86 26.29 -5.88 -3.09
N GLN A 87 26.17 -7.00 -3.81
CA GLN A 87 27.30 -7.63 -4.52
C GLN A 87 27.62 -6.96 -5.87
N GLN A 88 26.73 -6.10 -6.39
CA GLN A 88 26.98 -5.33 -7.60
C GLN A 88 27.82 -4.09 -7.31
N SER A 89 28.72 -3.76 -8.25
CA SER A 89 29.70 -2.66 -8.11
C SER A 89 29.08 -1.25 -8.18
N SER A 90 27.84 -1.11 -8.64
CA SER A 90 27.16 0.18 -8.80
C SER A 90 25.79 0.20 -8.12
N HIS A 91 25.74 0.55 -6.83
CA HIS A 91 24.50 0.85 -6.13
C HIS A 91 24.65 2.12 -5.29
N TRP A 92 23.56 2.87 -5.15
CA TRP A 92 23.52 4.04 -4.27
C TRP A 92 22.77 3.69 -3.01
N LYS A 93 23.45 3.79 -1.87
CA LYS A 93 22.83 3.63 -0.55
C LYS A 93 22.75 4.96 0.15
N ARG A 94 21.55 5.34 0.58
CA ARG A 94 21.32 6.48 1.47
C ARG A 94 20.70 6.00 2.76
N MET A 95 21.27 6.41 3.89
CA MET A 95 20.76 6.09 5.22
C MET A 95 20.49 7.38 5.98
N TYR A 96 19.29 7.50 6.52
CA TYR A 96 18.92 8.59 7.42
C TYR A 96 18.94 8.07 8.86
N VAL A 97 19.65 8.76 9.74
CA VAL A 97 19.77 8.39 11.15
C VAL A 97 19.17 9.50 12.00
N LEU A 98 18.25 9.14 12.90
CA LEU A 98 17.70 10.07 13.88
C LEU A 98 18.81 10.50 14.84
N GLN A 99 19.08 11.80 14.92
CA GLN A 99 20.10 12.35 15.83
C GLN A 99 19.67 12.35 17.31
N SER A 100 18.40 12.03 17.60
CA SER A 100 17.86 11.98 18.96
C SER A 100 17.14 10.66 19.19
N ASN A 101 17.08 10.19 20.44
CA ASN A 101 16.31 9.00 20.86
C ASN A 101 14.77 9.20 20.76
N LYS A 102 14.30 10.08 19.88
CA LYS A 102 12.88 10.32 19.65
C LYS A 102 12.35 9.25 18.69
N SER A 103 11.20 8.69 19.03
CA SER A 103 10.47 7.79 18.16
C SER A 103 9.90 8.51 16.95
N LEU A 104 9.74 7.78 15.85
CA LEU A 104 8.98 8.26 14.69
C LEU A 104 7.48 8.13 14.98
N PRO A 105 6.64 9.11 14.57
CA PRO A 105 5.20 8.96 14.63
C PRO A 105 4.73 7.76 13.80
N VAL A 106 3.76 7.02 14.34
CA VAL A 106 3.22 5.80 13.70
C VAL A 106 2.68 6.02 12.28
N GLY A 107 2.23 7.24 11.97
CA GLY A 107 1.69 7.59 10.65
C GLY A 107 2.74 7.90 9.57
N VAL A 108 4.04 8.00 9.91
CA VAL A 108 5.07 8.37 8.92
C VAL A 108 5.27 7.27 7.88
N MET A 109 5.42 6.02 8.32
CA MET A 109 5.73 4.90 7.42
C MET A 109 4.61 4.60 6.42
N PRO A 110 3.32 4.49 6.83
CA PRO A 110 2.22 4.33 5.87
C PRO A 110 2.24 5.35 4.74
N ARG A 111 2.41 6.64 5.08
CA ARG A 111 2.45 7.74 4.11
C ARG A 111 3.64 7.67 3.18
N LEU A 112 4.82 7.36 3.71
CA LEU A 112 6.01 7.17 2.91
C LEU A 112 5.86 6.00 1.93
N LEU A 113 5.29 4.88 2.39
CA LEU A 113 5.04 3.71 1.56
C LEU A 113 4.11 4.04 0.39
N MET A 114 3.01 4.77 0.61
CA MET A 114 2.12 5.20 -0.48
C MET A 114 2.87 5.99 -1.56
N ARG A 115 3.75 6.93 -1.18
CA ARG A 115 4.55 7.67 -2.16
C ARG A 115 5.55 6.79 -2.90
N LEU A 116 6.07 5.75 -2.26
CA LEU A 116 6.95 4.77 -2.90
C LEU A 116 6.16 3.90 -3.89
N PHE A 117 4.93 3.52 -3.54
CA PHE A 117 4.06 2.69 -4.38
C PHE A 117 3.71 3.37 -5.70
N GLU A 118 3.66 4.71 -5.72
CA GLU A 118 3.46 5.52 -6.93
C GLU A 118 4.67 5.54 -7.88
N GLN A 119 5.86 5.10 -7.44
CA GLN A 119 7.08 5.23 -8.24
C GLN A 119 7.26 4.13 -9.29
N GLY A 120 6.54 3.02 -9.21
CA GLY A 120 6.70 1.91 -10.14
C GLY A 120 6.05 0.61 -9.69
N GLU A 121 6.50 -0.51 -10.25
CA GLU A 121 5.98 -1.85 -9.95
C GLU A 121 6.38 -2.28 -8.53
N LEU A 122 5.37 -2.62 -7.71
CA LEU A 122 5.61 -3.16 -6.37
C LEU A 122 6.08 -4.61 -6.45
N VAL A 123 7.33 -4.85 -6.09
CA VAL A 123 7.91 -6.20 -6.04
C VAL A 123 7.54 -6.87 -4.72
N CYS A 124 7.86 -6.23 -3.60
CA CYS A 124 7.50 -6.73 -2.28
C CYS A 124 7.30 -5.60 -1.27
N ARG A 125 6.57 -5.87 -0.18
CA ARG A 125 6.09 -4.85 0.77
C ARG A 125 5.92 -5.41 2.17
N TRP A 126 6.21 -4.60 3.17
CA TRP A 126 5.99 -4.86 4.60
C TRP A 126 5.71 -3.52 5.31
N ARG A 127 5.30 -3.56 6.57
CA ARG A 127 4.86 -2.39 7.34
C ARG A 127 5.90 -1.28 7.43
N ASN A 128 7.18 -1.64 7.29
CA ASN A 128 8.32 -0.73 7.46
C ASN A 128 9.16 -0.58 6.19
N GLY A 129 8.69 -1.03 5.03
CA GLY A 129 9.44 -0.87 3.79
C GLY A 129 8.81 -1.57 2.59
N ALA A 130 9.37 -1.29 1.42
CA ALA A 130 8.97 -1.92 0.18
C ALA A 130 10.15 -1.94 -0.79
N VAL A 131 10.09 -2.86 -1.75
CA VAL A 131 10.94 -2.86 -2.93
C VAL A 131 10.06 -2.50 -4.11
N VAL A 132 10.47 -1.44 -4.81
CA VAL A 132 9.78 -0.92 -5.99
C VAL A 132 10.74 -1.01 -7.16
N ARG A 133 10.26 -1.55 -8.28
CA ARG A 133 10.98 -1.56 -9.55
C ARG A 133 10.46 -0.40 -10.39
N THR A 134 11.35 0.55 -10.66
CA THR A 134 11.08 1.66 -11.58
C THR A 134 11.48 1.25 -12.99
N GLU A 135 10.68 1.56 -14.00
CA GLU A 135 11.14 1.48 -15.39
C GLU A 135 12.16 2.61 -15.61
N GLY A 136 13.38 2.23 -16.01
CA GLY A 136 14.49 3.15 -16.30
C GLY A 136 14.70 3.32 -17.79
#